data_AF-A0A954EJU2-F1
#
_entry.id   AF-A0A954EJU2-F1
#
_cell.length_a   1.000
_cell.length_b   1.000
_cell.length_c   1.000
_cell.angle_alpha   90.00
_cell.angle_beta   90.00
_cell.angle_gamma   90.00
#
_symmetry.space_group_name_H-M   'P 1'
#
loop_
_entity.id
_entity.type
_entity.pdbx_description
1 polymer ?
#
loop_
_entity_poly.entity_id
_entity_poly.type
_entity_poly.pdbx_seq_one_letter_code
_entity_poly.pdbx_strand_id
1 'polypeptide(L)' 'MILVDLQDGCCRSCNGQLEIIAVDDATMDVQCTDEACGDGYTVEPDAFNDGGIVYWPQAMAELGEEL' A
#
# COMPACT_ATOMS: atom_id res chain seq x y z
N MET A 1 -8.63 5.76 -3.12
CA MET A 1 -8.67 4.38 -2.57
C MET A 1 -7.78 3.57 -3.48
N ILE A 2 -6.60 3.18 -3.01
CA ILE A 2 -5.56 2.56 -3.82
C ILE A 2 -5.41 1.13 -3.32
N LEU A 3 -6.04 0.19 -4.02
CA LEU A 3 -6.03 -1.22 -3.66
C LEU A 3 -4.87 -1.93 -4.35
N VAL A 4 -4.14 -2.74 -3.59
CA VAL A 4 -3.07 -3.60 -4.12
C VAL A 4 -3.70 -4.82 -4.79
N ASP A 5 -3.35 -5.15 -6.03
CA ASP A 5 -3.82 -6.40 -6.64
C ASP A 5 -3.35 -7.60 -5.80
N LEU A 6 -4.24 -8.54 -5.52
CA LEU A 6 -3.93 -9.74 -4.74
C LEU A 6 -2.83 -10.60 -5.38
N GLN A 7 -2.56 -10.43 -6.68
CA GLN A 7 -1.44 -11.07 -7.37
C GLN A 7 -0.08 -10.42 -7.03
N ASP A 8 -0.08 -9.12 -6.73
CA ASP A 8 1.13 -8.35 -6.42
C ASP A 8 1.43 -8.39 -4.91
N GLY A 9 0.38 -8.31 -4.08
CA GLY A 9 0.53 -8.32 -2.63
C GLY A 9 -0.77 -8.56 -1.87
N CYS A 10 -0.64 -9.15 -0.69
CA CYS A 10 -1.75 -9.37 0.23
C CYS A 10 -1.30 -9.17 1.68
N CYS A 11 -2.26 -9.04 2.59
CA CYS A 11 -1.99 -8.85 4.00
C CYS A 11 -1.19 -10.03 4.56
N ARG A 12 -0.02 -9.74 5.14
CA ARG A 12 0.85 -10.75 5.77
C ARG A 12 0.19 -11.57 6.90
N SER A 13 -0.88 -11.06 7.50
CA SER A 13 -1.55 -11.66 8.65
C SER A 13 -2.71 -12.58 8.27
N CYS A 14 -3.46 -12.25 7.22
CA CYS A 14 -4.67 -13.00 6.82
C CYS A 14 -4.76 -13.34 5.32
N ASN A 15 -3.77 -12.93 4.52
CA ASN A 15 -3.79 -12.96 3.05
C ASN A 15 -4.95 -12.15 2.42
N GLY A 16 -5.52 -11.22 3.17
CA GLY A 16 -6.61 -10.34 2.73
C GLY A 16 -6.13 -9.17 1.87
N GLN A 17 -7.10 -8.42 1.35
CA GLN A 17 -6.88 -7.22 0.55
C GLN A 17 -6.18 -6.12 1.37
N LEU A 18 -5.24 -5.42 0.72
CA LEU A 18 -4.55 -4.24 1.25
C LEU A 18 -5.01 -2.97 0.53
N GLU A 19 -5.10 -1.88 1.28
CA GLU A 19 -5.25 -0.51 0.78
C GLU A 19 -4.03 0.32 1.20
N ILE A 20 -3.50 1.14 0.28
CA ILE A 20 -2.49 2.15 0.61
C ILE A 20 -3.20 3.39 1.15
N ILE A 21 -2.84 3.79 2.37
CA ILE A 21 -3.52 4.84 3.14
C ILE A 21 -2.65 6.08 3.38
N ALA A 22 -1.32 5.96 3.23
CA ALA A 22 -0.38 7.09 3.27
C ALA A 22 0.86 6.79 2.43
N VAL A 23 1.61 7.84 2.09
CA VAL A 23 2.83 7.75 1.29
C VAL A 23 3.75 8.92 1.63
N ASP A 24 5.06 8.69 1.53
CA ASP A 24 6.07 9.74 1.53
C ASP A 24 7.14 9.48 0.44
N ASP A 25 8.22 10.26 0.47
CA ASP A 25 9.30 10.18 -0.50
C ASP A 25 10.16 8.90 -0.39
N ALA A 26 9.88 8.03 0.59
CA ALA A 26 10.65 6.83 0.86
C ALA A 26 9.81 5.57 1.12
N THR A 27 8.53 5.68 1.45
CA THR A 27 7.68 4.60 1.97
C THR A 27 6.19 4.76 1.62
N MET A 28 5.43 3.69 1.79
CA MET A 28 3.95 3.68 1.77
C MET A 28 3.42 3.00 3.03
N ASP A 29 2.30 3.47 3.57
CA ASP A 29 1.57 2.78 4.63
C ASP A 29 0.37 2.02 4.04
N VAL A 30 0.24 0.75 4.41
CA VAL A 30 -0.86 -0.11 3.99
C VAL A 30 -1.71 -0.57 5.17
N GLN A 31 -3.00 -0.74 4.93
CA GLN A 31 -4.00 -1.22 5.87
C GLN A 31 -4.73 -2.42 5.26
N CYS A 32 -4.92 -3.49 6.02
CA CYS A 32 -5.79 -4.58 5.62
C CYS A 32 -7.25 -4.14 5.68
N THR A 33 -8.00 -4.36 4.60
CA THR A 33 -9.41 -3.96 4.50
C THR A 33 -10.35 -4.91 5.25
N ASP A 34 -9.84 -6.06 5.73
CA ASP A 34 -10.61 -6.94 6.59
C ASP A 34 -10.60 -6.38 8.02
N GLU A 35 -11.74 -5.82 8.44
CA GLU A 35 -11.97 -5.25 9.78
C GLU A 35 -11.70 -6.24 10.92
N ALA A 36 -11.85 -7.55 10.68
CA ALA A 36 -11.51 -8.57 11.69
C ALA A 36 -9.99 -8.74 11.86
N CYS A 37 -9.21 -8.41 10.83
CA CYS A 37 -7.75 -8.41 10.87
C CYS A 37 -7.21 -7.06 11.35
N GLY A 38 -7.60 -5.97 10.69
CA GLY A 38 -7.19 -4.60 11.03
C GLY A 38 -5.69 -4.32 11.04
N ASP A 39 -4.85 -5.22 10.51
CA ASP A 39 -3.39 -5.06 10.50
C ASP A 39 -2.97 -3.95 9.52
N GLY A 40 -1.93 -3.21 9.88
CA GLY A 40 -1.40 -2.11 9.09
C GLY A 40 0.09 -1.94 9.32
N TYR A 41 0.81 -1.58 8.27
CA TYR A 41 2.27 -1.50 8.31
C TYR A 41 2.83 -0.67 7.16
N THR A 42 4.03 -0.16 7.38
CA THR A 42 4.83 0.55 6.38
C THR A 42 5.56 -0.44 5.47
N VAL A 43 5.64 -0.10 4.19
CA VAL A 43 6.32 -0.86 3.15
C VAL A 43 7.17 0.06 2.28
N GLU A 44 8.20 -0.51 1.64
CA GLU A 44 9.01 0.19 0.66
C GLU A 44 8.21 0.39 -0.66
N PRO A 45 8.59 1.38 -1.51
CA PRO A 45 7.90 1.65 -2.77
C PRO A 45 7.74 0.46 -3.72
N ASP A 46 8.69 -0.48 -3.71
CA ASP A 46 8.71 -1.69 -4.54
C ASP A 46 8.32 -2.96 -3.76
N ALA A 47 7.66 -2.83 -2.61
CA ALA A 47 7.29 -3.99 -1.78
C ALA A 47 6.33 -4.98 -2.48
N PHE A 48 5.67 -4.54 -3.56
CA PHE A 48 4.77 -5.34 -4.37
C PHE A 48 5.42 -5.83 -5.68
N ASN A 49 6.74 -5.70 -5.81
CA ASN A 49 7.54 -6.14 -6.96
C ASN A 49 7.00 -5.57 -8.30
N ASP A 50 6.48 -4.35 -8.24
CA ASP A 50 5.97 -3.58 -9.38
C ASP A 50 7.05 -2.68 -9.98
N GLY A 51 8.26 -2.68 -9.44
CA GLY A 51 9.35 -1.77 -9.77
C GLY A 51 9.19 -0.38 -9.15
N GLY A 52 8.25 -0.20 -8.22
CA GLY A 52 7.89 1.09 -7.63
C GLY A 52 7.24 2.06 -8.63
N ILE A 53 6.57 1.55 -9.67
CA ILE A 53 6.03 2.37 -10.77
C ILE A 53 4.50 2.33 -10.90
N VAL A 54 3.80 1.46 -10.17
CA VAL A 54 2.33 1.38 -10.19
C VAL A 54 1.78 2.06 -8.94
N TYR A 55 2.10 1.51 -7.78
CA TYR A 55 1.45 1.90 -6.53
C TYR A 55 2.01 3.19 -5.95
N TRP A 56 3.33 3.30 -5.82
CA TRP A 56 3.97 4.48 -5.22
C TRP A 56 3.70 5.77 -6.00
N PRO A 57 3.83 5.83 -7.34
CA PRO A 57 3.51 7.06 -8.08
C PRO A 57 2.04 7.46 -8.01
N GLN A 58 1.12 6.47 -8.01
CA GLN A 58 -0.30 6.74 -7.85
C GLN A 58 -0.58 7.29 -6.44
N ALA A 59 -0.01 6.66 -5.41
CA ALA A 59 -0.14 7.11 -4.03
C ALA A 59 0.41 8.53 -3.87
N MET A 60 1.60 8.83 -4.40
CA MET A 60 2.17 10.17 -4.36
C MET A 60 1.26 11.23 -5.02
N ALA A 61 0.56 10.86 -6.09
CA ALA A 61 -0.36 11.78 -6.77
C ALA A 61 -1.70 11.99 -6.02
N GLU A 62 -2.19 10.98 -5.29
CA GLU A 62 -3.49 11.03 -4.61
C GLU A 62 -3.40 11.42 -3.12
N LEU A 63 -2.32 11.02 -2.44
CA LEU A 63 -2.15 11.09 -0.99
C LEU A 63 -0.91 11.89 -0.57
N GLY A 64 0.04 12.12 -1.48
CA GLY A 64 1.24 12.91 -1.19
C GLY A 64 0.85 14.33 -0.82
N GLU A 65 1.29 14.80 0.35
CA GLU A 65 1.15 16.21 0.71
C GLU A 65 2.01 17.06 -0.24
N GLU A 66 1.47 18.17 -0.75
CA GLU A 66 2.27 19.19 -1.46
C GLU A 66 3.33 19.73 -0.49
N LEU A 67 4.58 19.24 -0.59
CA LEU A 67 5.75 19.80 0.09
C LEU A 67 6.01 21.26 -0.32
#